data_AF-A0A357GVT9-F1
#
_entry.id   AF-A0A357GVT9-F1
#
_cell.length_a   1.000
_cell.length_b   1.000
_cell.length_c   1.000
_cell.angle_alpha   90.00
_cell.angle_beta   90.00
_cell.angle_gamma   90.00
#
_symmetry.space_group_name_H-M   'P 1'
#
loop_
_entity.id
_entity.type
_entity.pdbx_description
1 polymer ?
#
loop_
_entity_poly.entity_id
_entity_poly.type
_entity_poly.pdbx_seq_one_letter_code
_entity_poly.pdbx_strand_id
1 'polypeptide(L)'
;MGGSNVSSTKSIVLWSLGALLAVLALVWIFQGNDFFVYKFFAPRRVEVQRQVFEESRSFNQGMVQELENMRFEYVKTQDSEAKEAMASIILHRASGYNLNDPVVPADLRSFIDELKRESLNPTLNSY
;
A
#
# COMPACT_ATOMS: atom_id res chain seq x y z
N MET A 1 -47.26 37.02 -56.00
CA MET A 1 -45.82 37.14 -55.67
C MET A 1 -45.69 37.24 -54.15
N GLY A 2 -45.16 36.22 -53.46
CA GLY A 2 -45.13 36.24 -51.99
C GLY A 2 -44.43 35.04 -51.33
N GLY A 3 -43.38 34.50 -51.96
CA GLY A 3 -42.76 33.24 -51.51
C GLY A 3 -41.31 33.34 -50.99
N SER A 4 -40.64 34.49 -51.07
CA SER A 4 -39.19 34.57 -50.82
C SER A 4 -38.77 34.94 -49.39
N ASN A 5 -39.66 35.46 -48.54
CA ASN A 5 -39.28 35.91 -47.19
C ASN A 5 -39.31 34.80 -46.12
N VAL A 6 -40.09 33.74 -46.34
CA VAL A 6 -40.28 32.67 -45.33
C VAL A 6 -39.08 31.70 -45.28
N SER A 7 -38.34 31.51 -46.37
CA SER A 7 -37.13 30.68 -46.37
C SER A 7 -35.95 31.37 -45.67
N SER A 8 -35.81 32.68 -45.87
CA SER A 8 -34.73 33.48 -45.27
C SER A 8 -34.88 33.57 -43.75
N THR A 9 -36.09 33.83 -43.23
CA THR A 9 -36.35 33.85 -41.78
C THR A 9 -36.15 32.50 -41.11
N LYS A 10 -36.56 31.40 -41.76
CA LYS A 10 -36.30 30.03 -41.26
C LYS A 10 -34.80 29.73 -41.15
N SER A 11 -34.00 30.15 -42.13
CA SER A 11 -32.55 29.96 -42.11
C SER A 11 -31.88 30.76 -40.98
N ILE A 12 -32.28 32.02 -40.77
CA ILE A 12 -31.75 32.87 -39.69
C ILE A 12 -32.07 32.28 -38.32
N VAL A 13 -33.28 31.77 -38.13
CA VAL A 13 -33.68 31.10 -36.88
C VAL A 13 -32.88 29.81 -36.65
N LEU A 14 -32.66 29.01 -37.69
CA LEU A 14 -31.84 27.79 -37.61
C LEU A 14 -30.38 28.08 -37.25
N TRP A 15 -29.77 29.10 -37.85
CA TRP A 15 -28.41 29.53 -37.51
C TRP A 15 -28.32 30.06 -36.08
N SER A 16 -29.31 30.84 -35.65
CA SER A 16 -29.38 31.37 -34.29
C SER A 16 -29.50 30.25 -33.26
N LEU A 17 -30.35 29.26 -33.53
CA LEU A 17 -30.54 28.10 -32.66
C LEU A 17 -29.29 27.20 -32.62
N GLY A 18 -28.64 27.01 -33.77
CA GLY A 18 -27.36 26.28 -33.86
C GLY A 18 -26.25 26.98 -33.09
N ALA A 19 -26.13 28.30 -33.19
CA ALA A 19 -25.16 29.08 -32.43
C ALA A 19 -25.42 28.98 -30.91
N LEU A 20 -26.69 29.06 -30.49
CA LEU A 20 -27.05 28.91 -29.08
C LEU A 20 -26.67 27.52 -28.54
N LEU A 21 -26.97 26.46 -29.29
CA LEU A 21 -26.61 25.09 -28.91
C LEU A 21 -25.08 24.90 -28.86
N ALA A 22 -24.34 25.50 -29.80
CA ALA A 22 -22.88 25.45 -29.80
C ALA A 22 -22.28 26.12 -28.56
N VAL A 23 -22.81 27.28 -28.15
CA VAL A 23 -22.37 27.98 -26.93
C VAL A 23 -22.69 27.14 -25.68
N LEU A 24 -23.87 26.54 -25.60
CA LEU A 24 -24.23 25.66 -24.48
C LEU A 24 -23.34 24.41 -24.41
N ALA A 25 -23.02 23.81 -25.56
CA ALA A 25 -22.10 22.68 -25.63
C ALA A 25 -20.68 23.07 -25.19
N LEU A 26 -20.19 24.24 -25.60
CA LEU A 26 -18.89 24.76 -25.17
C LEU A 26 -18.85 25.00 -23.66
N VAL A 27 -19.85 25.68 -23.10
CA VAL A 27 -19.95 25.91 -21.65
C VAL A 27 -20.00 24.59 -20.89
N TRP A 28 -20.75 23.59 -21.39
CA TRP A 28 -20.81 22.27 -20.78
C TRP A 28 -19.47 21.53 -20.81
N ILE A 29 -18.72 21.62 -21.91
CA ILE A 29 -17.39 21.03 -22.04
C ILE A 29 -16.41 21.71 -21.07
N PHE A 30 -16.37 23.04 -21.03
CA PHE A 30 -15.44 23.76 -20.15
C PHE A 30 -15.79 23.56 -18.66
N GLN A 31 -17.07 23.57 -18.29
CA GLN A 31 -17.51 23.43 -16.90
C GLN A 31 -17.52 21.97 -16.41
N GLY A 32 -17.81 21.00 -17.29
CA GLY A 32 -17.79 19.58 -16.97
C GLY A 32 -16.38 19.02 -16.81
N ASN A 33 -15.40 19.57 -17.55
CA ASN A 33 -14.03 19.06 -17.52
C ASN A 33 -13.35 19.28 -16.16
N ASP A 34 -13.59 20.42 -15.49
CA ASP A 34 -13.01 20.69 -14.17
C ASP A 34 -13.45 19.66 -13.12
N PHE A 35 -14.72 19.21 -13.15
CA PHE A 35 -15.20 18.20 -12.20
C PHE A 35 -14.56 16.82 -12.44
N PHE A 36 -14.35 16.43 -13.70
CA PHE A 36 -13.73 15.15 -14.06
C PHE A 36 -12.21 15.14 -13.81
N VAL A 37 -11.52 16.22 -14.17
CA VAL A 37 -10.08 16.39 -13.92
C VAL A 37 -9.82 16.44 -12.42
N TYR A 38 -10.60 17.21 -11.66
CA TYR A 38 -10.44 17.28 -10.20
C TYR A 38 -10.72 15.92 -9.55
N LYS A 39 -11.75 15.18 -9.96
CA LYS A 39 -12.03 13.83 -9.40
C LYS A 39 -10.95 12.79 -9.75
N PHE A 40 -10.34 12.89 -10.93
CA PHE A 40 -9.26 11.98 -11.31
C PHE A 40 -7.94 12.33 -10.62
N PHE A 41 -7.63 13.62 -10.40
CA PHE A 41 -6.33 14.04 -9.84
C PHE A 41 -6.36 14.41 -8.35
N ALA A 42 -7.53 14.54 -7.72
CA ALA A 42 -7.66 14.68 -6.26
C ALA A 42 -7.42 13.32 -5.54
N PRO A 43 -7.28 13.35 -4.22
CA PRO A 43 -6.03 13.17 -3.48
C PRO A 43 -5.50 11.73 -3.50
N ARG A 44 -5.16 11.18 -4.67
CA ARG A 44 -4.50 9.86 -4.77
C ARG A 44 -3.22 9.73 -3.94
N ARG A 45 -2.56 10.83 -3.57
CA ARG A 45 -1.34 10.79 -2.74
C ARG A 45 -1.60 10.46 -1.27
N VAL A 46 -2.70 10.93 -0.69
CA VAL A 46 -3.00 10.71 0.74
C VAL A 46 -3.46 9.27 0.96
N GLU A 47 -4.25 8.72 0.03
CA GLU A 47 -4.71 7.34 0.09
C GLU A 47 -3.54 6.35 -0.06
N VAL A 48 -2.61 6.58 -1.00
CA VAL A 48 -1.41 5.75 -1.15
C VAL A 48 -0.53 5.81 0.09
N GLN A 49 -0.31 6.99 0.69
CA GLN A 49 0.47 7.10 1.92
C GLN A 49 -0.16 6.30 3.07
N ARG A 50 -1.48 6.37 3.19
CA ARG A 50 -2.21 5.60 4.19
C ARG A 50 -2.10 4.09 3.95
N GLN A 51 -2.29 3.64 2.70
CA GLN A 51 -2.15 2.23 2.33
C GLN A 51 -0.74 1.71 2.63
N VAL A 52 0.31 2.43 2.21
CA VAL A 52 1.70 2.05 2.49
C VAL A 52 1.98 2.00 3.99
N PHE A 53 1.43 2.93 4.77
CA PHE A 53 1.56 2.94 6.22
C PHE A 53 0.84 1.77 6.89
N GLU A 54 -0.40 1.48 6.47
CA GLU A 54 -1.18 0.35 6.97
C GLU A 54 -0.54 -0.99 6.60
N GLU A 55 0.00 -1.11 5.39
CA GLU A 55 0.76 -2.27 4.91
C GLU A 55 2.07 -2.46 5.67
N SER A 56 2.83 -1.37 5.90
CA SER A 56 4.07 -1.44 6.69
C SER A 56 3.78 -1.84 8.14
N ARG A 57 2.69 -1.32 8.73
CA ARG A 57 2.27 -1.68 10.08
C ARG A 57 1.85 -3.14 10.17
N SER A 58 1.04 -3.63 9.22
CA SER A 58 0.59 -5.02 9.21
C SER A 58 1.76 -5.98 8.96
N PHE A 59 2.72 -5.58 8.12
CA PHE A 59 3.97 -6.31 7.91
C PHE A 59 4.79 -6.42 9.21
N ASN A 60 5.03 -5.29 9.90
CA ASN A 60 5.78 -5.29 11.15
C ASN A 60 5.11 -6.16 12.23
N GLN A 61 3.80 -6.01 12.39
CA GLN A 61 3.04 -6.79 13.37
C GLN A 61 3.05 -8.29 13.04
N GLY A 62 2.87 -8.63 11.75
CA GLY A 62 2.93 -10.02 11.29
C GLY A 62 4.31 -10.65 11.51
N MET A 63 5.38 -9.91 11.21
CA MET A 63 6.75 -10.37 11.41
C MET A 63 7.06 -10.61 12.88
N VAL A 64 6.67 -9.71 13.78
CA VAL A 64 6.85 -9.88 15.23
C VAL A 64 6.10 -11.12 15.72
N GLN A 65 4.83 -11.28 15.32
CA GLN A 65 4.03 -12.44 15.70
C GLN A 65 4.63 -13.76 15.20
N GLU A 66 5.13 -13.79 13.96
CA GLU A 66 5.80 -14.95 13.38
C GLU A 66 7.07 -15.33 14.17
N LEU A 67 7.91 -14.34 14.47
CA LEU A 67 9.14 -14.54 15.27
C LEU A 67 8.83 -15.00 16.70
N GLU A 68 7.78 -14.49 17.33
CA GLU A 68 7.35 -14.97 18.65
C GLU A 68 6.84 -16.41 18.61
N ASN A 69 6.05 -16.76 17.59
CA ASN A 69 5.58 -18.13 17.40
C ASN A 69 6.76 -19.09 17.23
N MET A 70 7.71 -18.76 16.37
CA MET A 70 8.92 -19.58 16.19
C MET A 70 9.75 -19.67 17.47
N ARG A 71 9.85 -18.60 18.28
CA ARG A 71 10.49 -18.66 19.61
C ARG A 71 9.78 -19.67 20.51
N PHE A 72 8.45 -19.66 20.56
CA PHE A 72 7.70 -20.62 21.37
C PHE A 72 7.90 -22.06 20.89
N GLU A 73 7.94 -22.27 19.58
CA GLU A 73 8.24 -23.59 19.02
C GLU A 73 9.67 -24.01 19.36
N TYR A 74 10.65 -23.12 19.25
CA TYR A 74 12.06 -23.39 19.58
C TYR A 74 12.24 -23.83 21.04
N VAL A 75 11.51 -23.18 21.96
CA VAL A 75 11.52 -23.54 23.39
C VAL A 75 10.83 -24.88 23.65
N LYS A 76 9.80 -25.23 22.87
CA LYS A 76 9.07 -26.51 22.99
C LYS A 76 9.82 -27.68 22.38
N THR A 77 10.68 -27.44 21.39
CA THR A 77 11.47 -28.49 20.73
C THR A 77 12.50 -29.08 21.69
N GLN A 78 12.37 -30.38 21.96
CA GLN A 78 13.29 -31.13 22.82
C GLN A 78 14.42 -31.82 22.04
N ASP A 79 14.22 -32.05 20.75
CA ASP A 79 15.23 -32.65 19.87
C ASP A 79 16.30 -31.60 19.51
N SER A 80 17.56 -31.93 19.80
CA SER A 80 18.69 -31.02 19.61
C SER A 80 18.92 -30.67 18.14
N GLU A 81 18.78 -31.64 17.23
CA GLU A 81 19.03 -31.41 15.80
C GLU A 81 17.93 -30.53 15.20
N ALA A 82 16.67 -30.83 15.50
CA ALA A 82 15.54 -30.00 15.10
C ALA A 82 15.61 -28.59 15.69
N LYS A 83 16.10 -28.45 16.93
CA LYS A 83 16.26 -27.16 17.61
C LYS A 83 17.33 -26.30 16.94
N GLU A 84 18.46 -26.88 16.55
CA GLU A 84 19.52 -26.18 15.80
C GLU A 84 19.04 -25.73 14.42
N ALA A 85 18.35 -26.61 13.69
CA ALA A 85 17.75 -26.25 12.40
C ALA A 85 16.75 -25.10 12.55
N MET A 86 15.94 -25.10 13.62
CA MET A 86 14.99 -24.03 13.89
C MET A 86 15.69 -22.72 14.25
N ALA A 87 16.78 -22.74 15.01
CA ALA A 87 17.60 -21.56 15.27
C ALA A 87 18.10 -20.92 13.97
N SER A 88 18.60 -21.74 13.03
CA SER A 88 19.06 -21.27 11.72
C SER A 88 17.94 -20.60 10.92
N ILE A 89 16.73 -21.20 10.91
CA ILE A 89 15.55 -20.63 10.25
C ILE A 89 15.16 -19.29 10.88
N ILE A 90 15.11 -19.21 12.21
CA ILE A 90 14.78 -17.99 12.96
C ILE A 90 15.77 -16.87 12.63
N LEU A 91 17.07 -17.18 12.67
CA LEU A 91 18.13 -16.21 12.36
C LEU A 91 18.05 -15.75 10.90
N HIS A 92 17.79 -16.66 9.96
CA HIS A 92 17.60 -16.31 8.55
C HIS A 92 16.39 -15.38 8.38
N ARG A 93 15.26 -15.70 9.01
CA ARG A 93 14.05 -14.85 8.98
C ARG A 93 14.31 -13.47 9.56
N ALA A 94 14.98 -13.41 10.71
CA ALA A 94 15.32 -12.17 11.39
C ALA A 94 16.32 -11.30 10.61
N SER A 95 17.15 -11.88 9.74
CA SER A 95 18.18 -11.14 8.99
C SER A 95 17.62 -10.07 8.04
N GLY A 96 16.40 -10.27 7.53
CA GLY A 96 15.73 -9.32 6.64
C GLY A 96 14.89 -8.27 7.36
N TYR A 97 14.85 -8.28 8.69
CA TYR A 97 13.97 -7.43 9.49
C TYR A 97 14.75 -6.52 10.44
N ASN A 98 14.25 -5.30 10.66
CA ASN A 98 14.89 -4.35 11.57
C ASN A 98 14.52 -4.67 13.02
N LEU A 99 15.36 -5.46 13.69
CA LEU A 99 15.19 -5.82 15.11
C LEU A 99 15.26 -4.62 16.06
N ASN A 100 15.86 -3.50 15.64
CA ASN A 100 15.95 -2.28 16.46
C ASN A 100 14.68 -1.43 16.40
N ASP A 101 13.67 -1.83 15.63
CA ASP A 101 12.39 -1.13 15.57
C ASP A 101 11.71 -1.16 16.96
N PRO A 102 11.18 -0.01 17.45
CA PRO A 102 10.44 0.05 18.72
C PRO A 102 9.27 -0.93 18.84
N VAL A 103 8.71 -1.37 17.71
CA VAL A 103 7.61 -2.35 17.66
C VAL A 103 8.08 -3.75 18.10
N VAL A 104 9.38 -4.04 18.04
CA VAL A 104 9.93 -5.34 18.44
C VAL A 104 10.09 -5.41 19.96
N PRO A 105 9.47 -6.40 20.64
CA PRO A 105 9.65 -6.60 22.07
C PRO A 105 11.12 -6.78 22.45
N ALA A 106 11.54 -6.22 23.59
CA ALA A 106 12.92 -6.32 24.05
C ALA A 106 13.35 -7.78 24.32
N ASP A 107 12.43 -8.61 24.79
CA ASP A 107 12.66 -10.04 25.02
C ASP A 107 12.95 -10.79 23.72
N LEU A 108 12.23 -10.46 22.64
CA LEU A 108 12.44 -11.07 21.33
C LEU A 108 13.79 -10.68 20.73
N ARG A 109 14.19 -9.41 20.88
CA ARG A 109 15.54 -8.95 20.49
C ARG A 109 16.62 -9.73 21.25
N SER A 110 16.47 -9.83 22.56
CA SER A 110 17.43 -10.51 23.42
C SER A 110 17.59 -11.99 23.05
N PHE A 111 16.48 -12.67 22.74
CA PHE A 111 16.46 -14.04 22.25
C PHE A 111 17.22 -14.21 20.93
N ILE A 112 16.97 -13.34 19.94
CA ILE A 112 17.64 -13.43 18.64
C ILE A 112 19.13 -13.13 18.77
N ASP A 113 19.50 -12.16 19.62
CA ASP A 113 20.91 -11.86 19.91
C ASP A 113 21.61 -13.03 20.60
N GLU A 114 20.91 -13.74 21.50
CA GLU A 114 21.40 -14.95 22.14
C GLU A 114 21.63 -16.08 21.13
N LEU A 115 20.62 -16.37 20.29
CA LEU A 115 20.75 -17.36 19.22
C LEU A 115 21.92 -17.04 18.28
N LYS A 116 22.11 -15.77 17.95
CA LYS A 116 23.22 -15.34 17.10
C LYS A 116 24.57 -15.60 17.77
N ARG A 117 24.71 -15.29 19.07
CA ARG A 117 25.94 -15.59 19.84
C ARG A 117 26.21 -17.09 19.91
N GLU A 118 25.17 -17.89 20.14
CA GLU A 118 25.25 -19.35 20.21
C GLU A 118 25.67 -19.96 18.88
N SER A 119 25.09 -19.51 17.76
CA SER A 119 25.48 -19.96 16.41
C SER A 119 26.93 -19.63 16.03
N LEU A 120 27.50 -18.57 16.62
CA LEU A 120 28.87 -18.13 16.37
C LEU A 120 29.88 -18.86 17.27
N ASN A 121 29.44 -19.44 18.39
CA ASN A 121 30.27 -20.17 19.35
C ASN A 121 29.67 -21.56 19.66
N PRO A 122 29.69 -22.50 18.71
CA PRO A 122 29.07 -23.83 18.87
C PRO A 122 29.71 -24.71 19.96
N THR A 123 30.85 -24.30 20.54
CA THR A 123 31.65 -25.11 21.48
C THR A 123 31.25 -24.98 22.96
N LEU A 124 30.26 -24.16 23.31
CA LEU A 124 29.88 -23.92 24.72
C LEU A 124 28.59 -24.62 25.17
N ASN A 125 27.83 -25.22 24.25
CA ASN A 125 26.53 -25.86 24.57
C ASN A 125 26.61 -27.39 24.74
N SER A 126 27.83 -27.93 24.83
CA SER A 126 28.11 -29.36 24.97
C SER A 126 28.42 -29.80 26.41
N TYR A 127 27.93 -29.08 27.42
CA TYR A 127 28.13 -29.41 28.84
C TYR A 127 26.82 -29.44 29.62
#